data_AF-A0AAW1BTX4-F1
#
_entry.id   AF-A0AAW1BTX4-F1
#
_cell.length_a   1.000
_cell.length_b   1.000
_cell.length_c   1.000
_cell.angle_alpha   90.00
_cell.angle_beta   90.00
_cell.angle_gamma   90.00
#
_symmetry.space_group_name_H-M   'P 1'
#
loop_
_entity.id
_entity.type
_entity.pdbx_description
1 polymer ?
#
loop_
_entity_poly.entity_id
_entity_poly.type
_entity_poly.pdbx_seq_one_letter_code
_entity_poly.pdbx_strand_id
1 'polypeptide(L)'
;MAYSTETDWSLFTLLDQHALALRKTSAKLHVASLSCEISSSEVLRAIENVIEDVIMNLSKNKAPILILRNRSDWGNIHFTEAVGLQMISNSTTQQIRSDSPKSAPKFALFLKILSIIYKMIQTNTYATKRDIFYTDTVLFGNQRVVDNIINDVSCMLKIPRRTLHIVKKGLEDSGQISINVKLLSTSKGCIAGNLSYIEEDGTKVNCTCSITTPVPSNVEGIRSIL
;
A
#
# COMPACT_ATOMS: atom_id res chain seq x y z
N MET A 1 68.37 4.44 -16.13
CA MET A 1 67.42 4.83 -15.08
C MET A 1 66.06 4.32 -15.51
N ALA A 2 65.57 3.22 -14.92
CA ALA A 2 64.24 2.67 -15.21
C ALA A 2 63.32 3.05 -14.03
N TYR A 3 62.28 3.83 -14.31
CA TYR A 3 61.24 4.14 -13.34
C TYR A 3 60.18 3.03 -13.40
N SER A 4 60.02 2.29 -12.32
CA SER A 4 58.92 1.35 -12.09
C SER A 4 57.71 2.12 -11.55
N THR A 5 56.63 2.18 -12.32
CA THR A 5 55.32 2.67 -11.84
C THR A 5 54.54 1.48 -11.28
N GLU A 6 54.59 1.28 -9.96
CA GLU A 6 53.64 0.40 -9.28
C GLU A 6 52.26 1.08 -9.31
N THR A 7 51.34 0.52 -10.08
CA THR A 7 49.92 0.90 -10.03
C THR A 7 49.35 0.42 -8.71
N ASP A 8 48.98 1.36 -7.85
CA ASP A 8 48.31 1.09 -6.59
C ASP A 8 46.84 0.66 -6.86
N TRP A 9 46.60 -0.64 -6.74
CA TRP A 9 45.29 -1.27 -6.94
C TRP A 9 44.41 -1.23 -5.68
N SER A 10 44.88 -0.64 -4.57
CA SER A 10 44.16 -0.61 -3.29
C SER A 10 42.81 0.11 -3.38
N LEU A 11 42.69 1.14 -4.22
CA LEU A 11 41.48 1.92 -4.41
C LEU A 11 40.33 1.08 -4.98
N PHE A 12 40.61 0.17 -5.93
CA PHE A 12 39.61 -0.74 -6.49
C PHE A 12 39.16 -1.79 -5.49
N THR A 13 40.07 -2.29 -4.64
CA THR A 13 39.72 -3.25 -3.58
C THR A 13 38.83 -2.62 -2.50
N LEU A 14 39.01 -1.33 -2.22
CA LEU A 14 38.20 -0.57 -1.26
C LEU A 14 36.78 -0.33 -1.80
N LEU A 15 36.66 -0.02 -3.10
CA LEU A 15 35.37 0.10 -3.78
C LEU A 15 34.60 -1.23 -3.80
N ASP A 16 35.27 -2.35 -4.08
CA ASP A 16 34.65 -3.68 -4.05
C ASP A 16 34.24 -4.11 -2.64
N GLN A 17 35.05 -3.80 -1.62
CA GLN A 17 34.67 -4.04 -0.23
C GLN A 17 33.46 -3.20 0.19
N HIS A 18 33.39 -1.93 -0.24
CA HIS A 18 32.25 -1.06 0.01
C HIS A 18 30.99 -1.59 -0.70
N ALA A 19 31.09 -2.04 -1.95
CA ALA A 19 30.00 -2.66 -2.68
C ALA A 19 29.51 -3.96 -2.02
N LEU A 20 30.42 -4.78 -1.50
CA LEU A 20 30.08 -6.01 -0.77
C LEU A 20 29.45 -5.71 0.60
N ALA A 21 29.90 -4.65 1.28
CA ALA A 21 29.30 -4.16 2.53
C ALA A 21 27.87 -3.64 2.29
N LEU A 22 27.65 -2.86 1.23
CA LEU A 22 26.33 -2.41 0.80
C LEU A 22 25.40 -3.57 0.41
N ARG A 23 25.93 -4.61 -0.25
CA ARG A 23 25.16 -5.84 -0.52
C ARG A 23 24.82 -6.63 0.74
N LYS A 24 25.73 -6.69 1.71
CA LYS A 24 25.50 -7.37 3.01
C LYS A 24 24.51 -6.59 3.89
N THR A 25 24.56 -5.25 3.91
CA THR A 25 23.56 -4.43 4.60
C THR A 25 22.21 -4.51 3.89
N SER A 26 22.17 -4.48 2.56
CA SER A 26 20.96 -4.68 1.75
C SER A 26 20.33 -6.06 2.00
N ALA A 27 21.11 -7.14 2.04
CA ALA A 27 20.62 -8.49 2.37
C ALA A 27 20.12 -8.60 3.82
N LYS A 28 20.76 -7.90 4.78
CA LYS A 28 20.34 -7.85 6.18
C LYS A 28 19.08 -6.98 6.39
N LEU A 29 18.88 -5.96 5.55
CA LEU A 29 17.66 -5.13 5.51
C LEU A 29 16.51 -5.85 4.79
N HIS A 30 16.80 -6.67 3.78
CA HIS A 30 15.81 -7.41 3.00
C HIS A 30 15.07 -8.46 3.83
N VAL A 31 15.71 -9.01 4.87
CA VAL A 31 15.10 -9.94 5.84
C VAL A 31 14.22 -9.21 6.87
N ALA A 32 14.32 -7.88 6.98
CA ALA A 32 13.46 -7.05 7.83
C ALA A 32 12.33 -6.36 7.05
N SER A 33 12.13 -6.71 5.77
CA SER A 33 10.85 -6.44 5.11
C SER A 33 9.81 -7.38 5.73
N LEU A 34 9.21 -6.94 6.83
CA LEU A 34 8.01 -7.57 7.37
C LEU A 34 7.00 -7.67 6.23
N SER A 35 6.86 -8.86 5.66
CA SER A 35 5.55 -9.38 5.27
C SER A 35 4.72 -9.43 6.56
N CYS A 36 4.24 -8.28 7.00
CA CYS A 36 3.20 -8.20 8.01
C CYS A 36 1.94 -8.69 7.31
N GLU A 37 1.79 -10.01 7.29
CA GLU A 37 0.55 -10.66 6.92
C GLU A 37 -0.46 -10.32 8.01
N ILE A 38 -1.27 -9.29 7.75
CA ILE A 38 -2.36 -8.92 8.66
C ILE A 38 -3.44 -9.98 8.50
N SER A 39 -3.81 -10.60 9.63
CA SER A 39 -4.80 -11.65 9.67
C SER A 39 -6.23 -11.10 9.50
N SER A 40 -7.14 -11.97 9.07
CA SER A 40 -8.55 -11.60 8.90
C SER A 40 -9.19 -11.07 10.18
N SER A 41 -8.86 -11.69 11.32
CA SER A 41 -9.35 -11.29 12.64
C SER A 41 -8.84 -9.91 13.05
N GLU A 42 -7.61 -9.53 12.70
CA GLU A 42 -7.07 -8.21 13.00
C GLU A 42 -7.81 -7.10 12.25
N VAL A 43 -8.17 -7.33 10.99
CA VAL A 43 -8.94 -6.35 10.21
C VAL A 43 -10.37 -6.25 10.70
N LEU A 44 -11.03 -7.37 11.00
CA LEU A 44 -12.37 -7.36 11.59
C LEU A 44 -12.37 -6.59 12.91
N ARG A 45 -11.41 -6.87 13.79
CA ARG A 45 -11.24 -6.17 15.06
C ARG A 45 -10.97 -4.68 14.86
N ALA A 46 -10.16 -4.30 13.87
CA ALA A 46 -9.93 -2.90 13.57
C ALA A 46 -11.20 -2.18 13.11
N ILE A 47 -12.05 -2.83 12.31
CA ILE A 47 -13.36 -2.30 11.91
C ILE A 47 -14.30 -2.22 13.13
N GLU A 48 -14.37 -3.27 13.94
CA GLU A 48 -15.20 -3.33 15.14
C GLU A 48 -14.87 -2.22 16.12
N ASN A 49 -13.58 -1.95 16.37
CA ASN A 49 -13.15 -0.83 17.22
C ASN A 49 -13.66 0.53 16.70
N VAL A 50 -13.68 0.72 15.37
CA VAL A 50 -14.23 1.95 14.77
C VAL A 50 -15.74 2.03 14.97
N ILE A 51 -16.45 0.93 14.79
CA ILE A 51 -17.91 0.89 15.00
C ILE A 51 -18.27 1.06 16.48
N GLU A 52 -17.49 0.48 17.39
CA GLU A 52 -17.65 0.63 18.83
C GLU A 52 -17.49 2.10 19.24
N ASP A 53 -16.48 2.81 18.72
CA ASP A 53 -16.32 4.24 18.98
C ASP A 53 -17.53 5.04 18.46
N VAL A 54 -18.04 4.71 17.28
CA VAL A 54 -19.26 5.33 16.74
C VAL A 54 -20.45 5.11 17.67
N ILE A 55 -20.69 3.88 18.12
CA ILE A 55 -21.80 3.52 19.02
C ILE A 55 -21.62 4.21 20.39
N MET A 56 -20.40 4.27 20.91
CA MET A 56 -20.07 4.90 22.19
C MET A 56 -20.27 6.42 22.16
N ASN A 57 -19.99 7.08 21.04
CA ASN A 57 -20.32 8.49 20.86
C ASN A 57 -21.85 8.69 20.83
N LEU A 58 -22.57 7.87 20.07
CA LEU A 58 -24.03 7.94 19.98
C LEU A 58 -24.71 7.71 21.34
N SER A 59 -24.25 6.73 22.13
CA SER A 59 -24.83 6.45 23.46
C SER A 59 -24.63 7.60 24.45
N LYS A 60 -23.60 8.43 24.24
CA LYS A 60 -23.34 9.65 25.00
C LYS A 60 -24.05 10.88 24.42
N ASN A 61 -24.96 10.71 23.45
CA ASN A 61 -25.60 11.79 22.70
C ASN A 61 -24.60 12.75 22.03
N LYS A 62 -23.43 12.24 21.63
CA LYS A 62 -22.41 12.99 20.89
C LYS A 62 -22.38 12.52 19.45
N ALA A 63 -22.16 13.46 18.53
CA ALA A 63 -22.00 13.13 17.12
C ALA A 63 -20.69 12.36 16.90
N PRO A 64 -20.73 11.15 16.31
CA PRO A 64 -19.53 10.41 15.92
C PRO A 64 -18.66 11.17 14.93
N ILE A 65 -17.34 10.99 15.05
CA ILE A 65 -16.33 11.63 14.19
C ILE A 65 -15.31 10.58 13.76
N LEU A 66 -15.07 10.47 12.45
CA LEU A 66 -13.95 9.68 11.93
C LEU A 66 -12.72 10.57 11.76
N ILE A 67 -11.57 10.11 12.26
CA ILE A 67 -10.30 10.82 12.15
C ILE A 67 -9.45 10.13 11.08
N LEU A 68 -9.09 10.87 10.05
CA LEU A 68 -8.24 10.40 8.96
C LEU A 68 -6.94 11.19 8.95
N ARG A 69 -5.85 10.55 8.56
CA ARG A 69 -4.61 11.26 8.27
C ARG A 69 -4.67 11.85 6.87
N ASN A 70 -4.26 13.10 6.73
CA ASN A 70 -4.31 13.79 5.44
C ASN A 70 -3.16 13.31 4.55
N ARG A 71 -3.47 12.42 3.61
CA ARG A 71 -2.51 11.92 2.61
C ARG A 71 -2.25 12.86 1.43
N SER A 72 -3.06 13.90 1.26
CA SER A 72 -2.98 14.77 0.08
C SER A 72 -1.92 15.86 0.24
N ASP A 73 -1.49 16.07 1.48
CA ASP A 73 -0.43 17.01 1.81
C ASP A 73 0.92 16.30 1.75
N TRP A 74 1.79 16.73 0.82
CA TRP A 74 3.12 16.17 0.66
C TRP A 74 4.01 16.44 1.89
N GLY A 75 3.70 17.46 2.69
CA GLY A 75 4.36 17.73 3.96
C GLY A 75 4.11 16.65 5.02
N ASN A 76 3.10 15.79 4.83
CA ASN A 76 2.83 14.64 5.71
C ASN A 76 3.53 13.35 5.27
N ILE A 77 4.34 13.39 4.21
CA ILE A 77 4.98 12.22 3.61
C ILE A 77 6.50 12.38 3.70
N HIS A 78 7.17 11.38 4.25
CA HIS A 78 8.62 11.30 4.37
C HIS A 78 9.14 10.07 3.63
N PHE A 79 10.19 10.23 2.84
CA PHE A 79 10.87 9.11 2.20
C PHE A 79 12.00 8.60 3.09
N THR A 80 12.00 7.30 3.38
CA THR A 80 13.09 6.64 4.10
C THR A 80 13.61 5.49 3.25
N GLU A 81 14.93 5.40 3.05
CA GLU A 81 15.54 4.39 2.16
C GLU A 81 15.11 2.95 2.49
N ALA A 82 14.92 2.61 3.76
CA ALA A 82 14.56 1.26 4.20
C ALA A 82 13.15 0.81 3.80
N VAL A 83 12.24 1.74 3.55
CA VAL A 83 10.78 1.51 3.59
C VAL A 83 10.00 2.34 2.57
N GLY A 84 10.68 3.24 1.86
CA GLY A 84 10.10 4.12 0.85
C GLY A 84 9.30 5.27 1.45
N LEU A 85 8.21 5.64 0.77
CA LEU A 85 7.31 6.71 1.21
C LEU A 85 6.51 6.26 2.44
N GLN A 86 6.67 7.00 3.53
CA GLN A 86 5.96 6.80 4.79
C GLN A 86 5.20 8.06 5.19
N MET A 87 4.10 7.85 5.90
CA MET A 87 3.35 8.95 6.49
C MET A 87 4.00 9.34 7.83
N ILE A 88 4.20 10.63 8.05
CA ILE A 88 4.81 11.14 9.28
C ILE A 88 3.86 10.91 10.47
N SER A 89 4.41 10.61 11.64
CA SER A 89 3.66 10.29 12.86
C SER A 89 2.76 11.44 13.36
N ASN A 90 3.14 12.70 13.13
CA ASN A 90 2.39 13.91 13.50
C ASN A 90 1.65 14.56 12.30
N SER A 91 1.32 13.78 11.27
CA SER A 91 0.62 14.27 10.07
C SER A 91 -0.65 15.06 10.41
N THR A 92 -0.96 16.09 9.61
CA THR A 92 -2.24 16.78 9.73
C THR A 92 -3.40 15.79 9.56
N THR A 93 -4.45 15.95 10.36
CA THR A 93 -5.62 15.06 10.34
C THR A 93 -6.84 15.78 9.80
N GLN A 94 -7.67 15.04 9.07
CA GLN A 94 -8.99 15.47 8.65
C GLN A 94 -10.04 14.77 9.52
N GLN A 95 -10.99 15.55 10.03
CA GLN A 95 -12.15 15.02 10.73
C GLN A 95 -13.34 14.93 9.77
N ILE A 96 -14.01 13.79 9.76
CA ILE A 96 -15.30 13.60 9.08
C ILE A 96 -16.36 13.47 10.15
N ARG A 97 -17.20 14.50 10.29
CA ARG A 97 -18.25 14.53 11.30
C ARG A 97 -19.58 14.05 10.74
N SER A 98 -20.35 13.35 11.56
CA SER A 98 -21.70 12.89 11.23
C SER A 98 -22.78 13.98 11.33
N ASP A 99 -22.55 15.04 12.12
CA ASP A 99 -23.51 16.12 12.39
C ASP A 99 -23.38 17.35 11.49
N SER A 100 -22.41 17.34 10.57
CA SER A 100 -22.20 18.46 9.64
C SER A 100 -22.78 18.10 8.27
N PRO A 101 -23.69 18.91 7.70
CA PRO A 101 -24.29 18.64 6.39
C PRO A 101 -23.26 18.45 5.26
N LYS A 102 -22.08 19.08 5.39
CA LYS A 102 -21.00 18.97 4.40
C LYS A 102 -20.24 17.64 4.49
N SER A 103 -20.07 17.08 5.69
CA SER A 103 -19.28 15.86 5.91
C SER A 103 -20.12 14.60 6.16
N ALA A 104 -21.38 14.74 6.54
CA ALA A 104 -22.29 13.64 6.84
C ALA A 104 -22.46 12.65 5.66
N PRO A 105 -22.58 13.09 4.38
CA PRO A 105 -22.62 12.15 3.26
C PRO A 105 -21.34 11.32 3.16
N LYS A 106 -20.16 11.97 3.32
CA LYS A 106 -18.87 11.28 3.32
C LYS A 106 -18.80 10.29 4.49
N PHE A 107 -19.24 10.68 5.69
CA PHE A 107 -19.31 9.81 6.86
C PHE A 107 -20.11 8.53 6.59
N ALA A 108 -21.31 8.66 6.00
CA ALA A 108 -22.15 7.53 5.67
C ALA A 108 -21.49 6.58 4.66
N LEU A 109 -20.81 7.12 3.64
CA LEU A 109 -20.08 6.30 2.66
C LEU A 109 -18.92 5.53 3.30
N PHE A 110 -18.23 6.09 4.31
CA PHE A 110 -17.21 5.36 5.07
C PHE A 110 -17.81 4.16 5.80
N LEU A 111 -18.92 4.36 6.52
CA LEU A 111 -19.61 3.27 7.20
C LEU A 111 -20.08 2.19 6.21
N LYS A 112 -20.58 2.59 5.03
CA LYS A 112 -20.97 1.66 3.97
C LYS A 112 -19.80 0.82 3.48
N ILE A 113 -18.65 1.42 3.21
CA ILE A 113 -17.45 0.71 2.76
C ILE A 113 -16.91 -0.21 3.86
N LEU A 114 -16.87 0.24 5.12
CA LEU A 114 -16.48 -0.61 6.26
C LEU A 114 -17.40 -1.83 6.39
N SER A 115 -18.72 -1.64 6.26
CA SER A 115 -19.70 -2.72 6.28
C SER A 115 -19.50 -3.72 5.13
N ILE A 116 -19.24 -3.24 3.92
CA ILE A 116 -18.94 -4.10 2.76
C ILE A 116 -17.68 -4.93 3.04
N ILE A 117 -16.58 -4.30 3.48
CA ILE A 117 -15.33 -4.98 3.79
C ILE A 117 -15.54 -6.02 4.89
N TYR A 118 -16.23 -5.65 5.97
CA TYR A 118 -16.53 -6.55 7.09
C TYR A 118 -17.28 -7.81 6.62
N LYS A 119 -18.38 -7.63 5.85
CA LYS A 119 -19.16 -8.74 5.30
C LYS A 119 -18.34 -9.61 4.37
N MET A 120 -17.52 -9.00 3.52
CA MET A 120 -16.66 -9.74 2.58
C MET A 120 -15.67 -10.64 3.31
N ILE A 121 -15.05 -10.13 4.38
CA ILE A 121 -14.13 -10.92 5.21
C ILE A 121 -14.88 -12.08 5.89
N GLN A 122 -16.04 -11.81 6.50
CA GLN A 122 -16.84 -12.84 7.17
C GLN A 122 -17.31 -13.95 6.23
N THR A 123 -17.66 -13.61 4.99
CA THR A 123 -18.17 -14.56 3.98
C THR A 123 -17.08 -15.16 3.12
N ASN A 124 -15.81 -14.78 3.34
CA ASN A 124 -14.68 -15.14 2.49
C ASN A 124 -14.94 -14.85 0.99
N THR A 125 -15.55 -13.70 0.70
CA THR A 125 -15.88 -13.24 -0.66
C THR A 125 -15.00 -12.09 -1.12
N TYR A 126 -14.94 -11.92 -2.44
CA TYR A 126 -14.03 -11.00 -3.12
C TYR A 126 -14.82 -10.05 -4.02
N ALA A 127 -14.41 -8.79 -4.09
CA ALA A 127 -15.04 -7.77 -4.91
C ALA A 127 -13.99 -6.80 -5.45
N THR A 128 -14.19 -6.36 -6.71
CA THR A 128 -13.41 -5.31 -7.32
C THR A 128 -13.95 -3.91 -7.00
N LYS A 129 -13.15 -2.86 -7.27
CA LYS A 129 -13.62 -1.46 -7.13
C LYS A 129 -14.89 -1.20 -7.94
N ARG A 130 -14.97 -1.83 -9.12
CA ARG A 130 -16.14 -1.73 -9.99
C ARG A 130 -17.31 -2.49 -9.41
N ASP A 131 -17.10 -3.69 -8.86
CA ASP A 131 -18.16 -4.46 -8.23
C ASP A 131 -18.77 -3.68 -7.06
N ILE A 132 -17.93 -3.07 -6.21
CA ILE A 132 -18.39 -2.19 -5.13
C ILE A 132 -19.17 -0.99 -5.69
N PHE A 133 -18.64 -0.29 -6.69
CA PHE A 133 -19.32 0.83 -7.33
C PHE A 133 -20.69 0.43 -7.91
N TYR A 134 -20.79 -0.76 -8.52
CA TYR A 134 -22.02 -1.27 -9.09
C TYR A 134 -23.04 -1.77 -8.06
N THR A 135 -22.65 -1.96 -6.79
CA THR A 135 -23.64 -2.27 -5.74
C THR A 135 -24.66 -1.16 -5.53
N ASP A 136 -24.25 0.10 -5.72
CA ASP A 136 -25.14 1.27 -5.64
C ASP A 136 -24.49 2.48 -6.34
N THR A 137 -24.71 2.59 -7.65
CA THR A 137 -24.10 3.66 -8.47
C THR A 137 -24.63 5.04 -8.11
N VAL A 138 -25.85 5.14 -7.58
CA VAL A 138 -26.49 6.40 -7.17
C VAL A 138 -25.85 6.92 -5.88
N LEU A 139 -25.68 6.05 -4.89
CA LEU A 139 -25.04 6.38 -3.62
C LEU A 139 -23.58 6.83 -3.82
N PHE A 140 -22.82 6.11 -4.64
CA PHE A 140 -21.40 6.42 -4.84
C PHE A 140 -21.17 7.54 -5.85
N GLY A 141 -22.07 7.72 -6.82
CA GLY A 141 -22.01 8.72 -7.88
C GLY A 141 -20.91 8.49 -8.92
N ASN A 142 -19.66 8.30 -8.48
CA ASN A 142 -18.50 8.08 -9.34
C ASN A 142 -17.55 7.05 -8.72
N GLN A 143 -17.00 6.16 -9.56
CA GLN A 143 -15.99 5.18 -9.15
C GLN A 143 -14.78 5.80 -8.42
N ARG A 144 -14.41 7.05 -8.72
CA ARG A 144 -13.34 7.77 -8.01
C ARG A 144 -13.65 7.99 -6.53
N VAL A 145 -14.93 8.15 -6.18
CA VAL A 145 -15.36 8.28 -4.77
C VAL A 145 -15.09 6.99 -4.02
N VAL A 146 -15.46 5.85 -4.59
CA VAL A 146 -15.17 4.52 -4.03
C VAL A 146 -13.67 4.33 -3.82
N ASP A 147 -12.85 4.63 -4.84
CA ASP A 147 -11.39 4.49 -4.73
C ASP A 147 -10.80 5.37 -3.62
N ASN A 148 -11.21 6.64 -3.56
CA ASN A 148 -10.72 7.57 -2.54
C ASN A 148 -11.07 7.13 -1.12
N ILE A 149 -12.30 6.66 -0.90
CA ILE A 149 -12.77 6.21 0.42
C ILE A 149 -12.04 4.94 0.83
N ILE A 150 -11.85 3.98 -0.08
CA ILE A 150 -11.11 2.76 0.26
C ILE A 150 -9.67 3.09 0.63
N ASN A 151 -9.01 4.00 -0.10
CA ASN A 151 -7.66 4.44 0.27
C ASN A 151 -7.65 5.09 1.67
N ASP A 152 -8.63 5.94 1.98
CA ASP A 152 -8.77 6.53 3.32
C ASP A 152 -8.99 5.47 4.40
N VAL A 153 -9.87 4.48 4.16
CA VAL A 153 -10.14 3.38 5.08
C VAL A 153 -8.89 2.54 5.33
N SER A 154 -8.11 2.23 4.29
CA SER A 154 -6.85 1.50 4.46
C SER A 154 -5.88 2.25 5.38
N CYS A 155 -5.78 3.57 5.24
CA CYS A 155 -4.97 4.41 6.11
C CYS A 155 -5.52 4.49 7.53
N MET A 156 -6.84 4.61 7.68
CA MET A 156 -7.53 4.69 8.98
C MET A 156 -7.33 3.42 9.80
N LEU A 157 -7.46 2.26 9.15
CA LEU A 157 -7.25 0.95 9.78
C LEU A 157 -5.76 0.57 9.90
N LYS A 158 -4.85 1.39 9.33
CA LYS A 158 -3.41 1.13 9.24
C LYS A 158 -3.07 -0.19 8.53
N ILE A 159 -3.87 -0.56 7.53
CA ILE A 159 -3.69 -1.78 6.74
C ILE A 159 -3.03 -1.38 5.41
N PRO A 160 -1.90 -2.00 5.01
CA PRO A 160 -1.31 -1.74 3.72
C PRO A 160 -2.32 -2.00 2.60
N ARG A 161 -2.43 -1.06 1.66
CA ARG A 161 -3.33 -1.19 0.50
C ARG A 161 -3.12 -2.51 -0.26
N ARG A 162 -1.88 -3.00 -0.31
CA ARG A 162 -1.52 -4.27 -0.95
C ARG A 162 -2.07 -5.50 -0.24
N THR A 163 -2.28 -5.46 1.07
CA THR A 163 -2.92 -6.55 1.82
C THR A 163 -4.38 -6.71 1.43
N LEU A 164 -5.01 -5.66 0.88
CA LEU A 164 -6.29 -5.78 0.19
C LEU A 164 -6.11 -6.41 -1.21
N HIS A 165 -4.95 -6.33 -1.86
CA HIS A 165 -4.77 -6.61 -3.30
C HIS A 165 -4.16 -7.98 -3.68
N ILE A 166 -3.90 -8.92 -2.78
CA ILE A 166 -3.17 -10.14 -3.17
C ILE A 166 -4.11 -11.16 -3.85
N VAL A 167 -3.73 -11.58 -5.06
CA VAL A 167 -4.36 -12.68 -5.79
C VAL A 167 -3.94 -13.98 -5.13
N LYS A 168 -4.87 -14.94 -5.00
CA LYS A 168 -4.61 -16.33 -4.61
C LYS A 168 -3.22 -16.79 -5.08
N LYS A 169 -2.32 -17.11 -4.15
CA LYS A 169 -1.45 -18.26 -4.38
C LYS A 169 -2.33 -19.49 -4.24
N GLY A 170 -2.43 -20.25 -5.32
CA GLY A 170 -3.09 -21.54 -5.26
C GLY A 170 -2.37 -22.46 -4.29
N LEU A 171 -3.18 -23.36 -3.72
CA LEU A 171 -2.81 -24.66 -3.14
C LEU A 171 -2.29 -24.70 -1.69
N GLU A 172 -3.23 -25.08 -0.82
CA GLU A 172 -3.16 -26.17 0.18
C GLU A 172 -2.33 -25.99 1.47
N ASP A 173 -3.01 -26.34 2.58
CA ASP A 173 -2.48 -26.79 3.88
C ASP A 173 -1.97 -25.82 4.95
N SER A 174 -2.36 -24.56 4.95
CA SER A 174 -2.28 -23.75 6.17
C SER A 174 -3.46 -22.80 6.22
N GLY A 175 -4.23 -22.80 7.31
CA GLY A 175 -5.46 -22.02 7.51
C GLY A 175 -5.24 -20.50 7.56
N GLN A 176 -4.62 -19.92 6.53
CA GLN A 176 -4.41 -18.51 6.32
C GLN A 176 -5.56 -17.96 5.44
N ILE A 177 -6.44 -17.16 6.04
CA ILE A 177 -7.40 -16.35 5.29
C ILE A 177 -6.72 -15.02 4.97
N SER A 178 -6.16 -14.93 3.77
CA SER A 178 -5.77 -13.65 3.16
C SER A 178 -7.04 -12.88 2.81
N ILE A 179 -7.22 -11.70 3.42
CA ILE A 179 -8.31 -10.79 3.06
C ILE A 179 -7.97 -10.20 1.70
N ASN A 180 -8.53 -10.77 0.63
CA ASN A 180 -8.39 -10.16 -0.67
C ASN A 180 -9.64 -9.31 -0.92
N VAL A 181 -9.47 -8.01 -1.07
CA VAL A 181 -10.46 -7.14 -1.71
C VAL A 181 -9.78 -6.73 -2.99
N LYS A 182 -10.01 -7.46 -4.09
CA LYS A 182 -9.30 -7.27 -5.39
C LYS A 182 -9.68 -5.95 -6.04
N LEU A 183 -9.27 -4.85 -5.44
CA LEU A 183 -9.53 -3.49 -5.87
C LEU A 183 -8.53 -3.14 -6.97
N LEU A 184 -8.60 -3.82 -8.12
CA LEU A 184 -7.75 -3.58 -9.29
C LEU A 184 -7.66 -2.08 -9.57
N SER A 185 -6.61 -1.46 -9.07
CA SER A 185 -6.08 -0.22 -9.61
C SER A 185 -5.15 -0.73 -10.70
N THR A 186 -5.64 -0.78 -11.94
CA THR A 186 -4.75 -0.92 -13.10
C THR A 186 -3.59 0.04 -12.88
N SER A 187 -2.37 -0.45 -12.73
CA SER A 187 -1.19 0.37 -12.57
C SER A 187 -1.12 1.30 -13.77
N LYS A 188 -1.48 2.57 -13.58
CA LYS A 188 -1.25 3.65 -14.55
C LYS A 188 0.12 4.31 -14.32
N GLY A 189 0.98 3.64 -13.55
CA GLY A 189 2.33 4.10 -13.30
C GLY A 189 3.19 3.84 -14.53
N CYS A 190 4.04 4.80 -14.86
CA CYS A 190 5.00 4.71 -15.93
C CYS A 190 6.41 4.84 -15.32
N ILE A 191 7.34 4.04 -15.83
CA ILE A 191 8.76 4.03 -15.49
C ILE A 191 9.51 4.56 -16.70
N ALA A 192 10.40 5.53 -16.49
CA ALA A 192 11.31 6.04 -17.51
C ALA A 192 12.62 6.45 -16.83
N GLY A 193 13.75 6.22 -17.49
CA GLY A 193 15.08 6.56 -16.98
C GLY A 193 16.07 5.42 -17.18
N ASN A 194 17.32 5.64 -16.80
CA ASN A 194 18.37 4.62 -16.92
C ASN A 194 18.15 3.51 -15.88
N LEU A 195 17.23 2.61 -16.19
CA LEU A 195 16.78 1.54 -15.32
C LEU A 195 16.43 0.33 -16.18
N SER A 196 16.92 -0.83 -15.78
CA SER A 196 16.53 -2.11 -16.36
C SER A 196 16.19 -3.11 -15.27
N TYR A 197 15.20 -3.97 -15.52
CA TYR A 197 14.77 -5.00 -14.57
C TYR A 197 14.28 -6.25 -15.29
N ILE A 198 14.11 -7.34 -14.54
CA ILE A 198 13.60 -8.61 -15.05
C ILE A 198 12.31 -8.94 -14.32
N GLU A 199 11.24 -9.24 -15.04
CA GLU A 199 9.96 -9.68 -14.49
C GLU A 199 10.00 -11.16 -14.04
N GLU A 200 8.96 -11.62 -13.35
CA GLU A 200 8.88 -13.00 -12.82
C GLU A 200 8.92 -14.08 -13.92
N ASP A 201 8.41 -13.74 -15.10
CA ASP A 201 8.40 -14.59 -16.29
C ASP A 201 9.75 -14.62 -17.03
N GLY A 202 10.75 -13.85 -16.56
CA GLY A 202 12.06 -13.72 -17.18
C GLY A 202 12.15 -12.62 -18.24
N THR A 203 11.08 -11.85 -18.47
CA THR A 203 11.07 -10.74 -19.43
C THR A 203 11.99 -9.62 -18.95
N LYS A 204 13.02 -9.29 -19.73
CA LYS A 204 13.92 -8.17 -19.44
C LYS A 204 13.34 -6.87 -19.98
N VAL A 205 13.11 -5.92 -19.08
CA VAL A 205 12.54 -4.61 -19.37
C VAL A 205 13.63 -3.54 -19.27
N ASN A 206 13.78 -2.74 -20.33
CA ASN A 206 14.73 -1.63 -20.40
C ASN A 206 13.96 -0.31 -20.50
N CYS A 207 14.10 0.55 -19.47
CA CYS A 207 13.39 1.82 -19.35
C CYS A 207 14.20 3.03 -19.85
N THR A 208 15.40 2.81 -20.41
CA THR A 208 16.32 3.87 -20.85
C THR A 208 15.88 4.55 -22.15
N CYS A 209 14.89 3.99 -22.84
CA CYS A 209 14.31 4.58 -24.05
C CYS A 209 13.35 5.72 -23.74
N SER A 210 13.12 6.61 -24.71
CA SER A 210 12.22 7.77 -24.62
C SER A 210 10.74 7.43 -24.39
N ILE A 211 10.37 6.16 -24.49
CA ILE A 211 9.00 5.67 -24.27
C ILE A 211 8.87 5.21 -22.82
N THR A 212 7.91 5.80 -22.11
CA THR A 212 7.56 5.40 -20.75
C THR A 212 7.06 3.96 -20.73
N THR A 213 7.65 3.12 -19.89
CA THR A 213 7.27 1.71 -19.72
C THR A 213 6.24 1.57 -18.60
N PRO A 214 5.10 0.89 -18.79
CA PRO A 214 4.13 0.72 -17.72
C PRO A 214 4.71 -0.07 -16.54
N VAL A 215 4.31 0.29 -15.31
CA VAL A 215 4.66 -0.48 -14.11
C VAL A 215 3.90 -1.81 -14.15
N PRO A 216 4.60 -2.95 -14.07
CA PRO A 216 3.98 -4.26 -14.15
C PRO A 216 3.04 -4.49 -12.97
N SER A 217 2.03 -5.34 -13.19
CA SER A 217 1.00 -5.61 -12.17
C SER A 217 1.55 -6.41 -10.98
N ASN A 218 2.61 -7.19 -11.19
CA ASN A 218 3.35 -7.89 -10.14
C ASN A 218 4.72 -7.26 -9.92
N VAL A 219 4.82 -6.31 -8.99
CA VAL A 219 6.08 -5.65 -8.64
C VAL A 219 6.96 -6.45 -7.69
N GLU A 220 6.42 -7.43 -6.95
CA GLU A 220 7.21 -8.28 -6.05
C GLU A 220 8.05 -9.32 -6.82
N GLY A 221 7.63 -9.67 -8.03
CA GLY A 221 8.35 -10.55 -8.94
C GLY A 221 9.55 -9.91 -9.66
N ILE A 222 9.74 -8.60 -9.52
CA ILE A 222 10.82 -7.87 -10.21
C ILE A 222 12.18 -8.21 -9.59
N ARG A 223 13.16 -8.54 -10.43
CA ARG A 223 14.52 -8.92 -10.03
C ARG A 223 15.56 -8.15 -10.85
N SER A 224 16.79 -8.11 -10.33
CA SER A 224 17.97 -7.56 -11.01
C SER A 224 17.77 -6.13 -11.54
N ILE A 225 17.38 -5.23 -10.63
CA ILE A 225 17.22 -3.80 -10.92
C ILE A 225 18.63 -3.19 -11.10
N LEU A 226 18.93 -2.72 -12.30
CA LEU A 226 20.23 -2.17 -12.73
C LEU A 226 20.07 -0.78 -13.32
#